data_AF-A0A8T3PHC2-F1
#
_entry.id   AF-A0A8T3PHC2-F1
#
_cell.length_a   1.000
_cell.length_b   1.000
_cell.length_c   1.000
_cell.angle_alpha   90.00
_cell.angle_beta   90.00
_cell.angle_gamma   90.00
#
_symmetry.space_group_name_H-M   'P 1'
#
loop_
_entity.id
_entity.type
_entity.pdbx_description
1 polymer ?
#
loop_
_entity_poly.entity_id
_entity_poly.type
_entity_poly.pdbx_seq_one_letter_code
_entity_poly.pdbx_strand_id
1 'polypeptide(L)'
;LLAIPAAFLLYRWPFLLGVALALGGTWLRLVHAQLPETSDQLTVGRAALAGVLAGQNPYGHGFVESWPPGAPFVYGPLELLVAALGVEGQILAAFGTMLLLAWQRTFITLAVYSAQYFVVQFTATGINDLVPGFLIMAGLLTLERHRVAGAVLLALAAGVKPYALAWFPPAIGYGGAVVAVALIALTGVIWSPLALWGPGSFLRSVELAAGTHPFPENTLNTPALRVLAVPLAIAAIFVRRWWLMVVSGTVIFSVVLFLDKWASYGYWLVILPLLGMLAERTVMPRLQAALRALPDRSPTTAAPAS
;
A
#
# COMPACT_ATOMS: atom_id res chain seq x y z
N LEU A 1 7.03 10.40 20.03
CA LEU A 1 7.23 11.80 20.47
C LEU A 1 8.63 12.36 20.15
N LEU A 2 9.71 11.56 20.18
CA LEU A 2 11.08 12.04 19.86
C LEU A 2 11.42 12.12 18.36
N ALA A 3 10.59 11.55 17.47
CA ALA A 3 10.88 11.51 16.03
C ALA A 3 10.91 12.90 15.38
N ILE A 4 10.04 13.83 15.82
CA ILE A 4 9.97 15.18 15.25
C ILE A 4 11.19 16.03 15.69
N PRO A 5 11.58 16.07 16.99
CA PRO A 5 12.84 16.71 17.41
C PRO A 5 14.08 16.08 16.76
N ALA A 6 14.15 14.75 16.65
CA ALA A 6 15.26 14.05 16.00
C ALA A 6 15.34 14.37 14.50
N ALA A 7 14.19 14.49 13.82
CA ALA A 7 14.12 14.92 12.43
C ALA A 7 14.62 16.35 12.23
N PHE A 8 14.36 17.24 13.20
CA PHE A 8 14.88 18.61 13.20
C PHE A 8 16.40 18.66 13.44
N LEU A 9 16.91 17.91 14.43
CA LEU A 9 18.33 17.86 14.77
C LEU A 9 19.17 17.19 13.67
N LEU A 10 18.63 16.15 13.04
CA LEU A 10 19.27 15.41 11.96
C LEU A 10 18.88 15.93 10.57
N TYR A 11 18.20 17.07 10.46
CA TYR A 11 17.87 17.68 9.16
C TYR A 11 19.13 17.98 8.33
N ARG A 12 20.26 18.23 9.01
CA ARG A 12 21.59 18.38 8.38
C ARG A 12 22.19 17.07 7.88
N TRP A 13 21.66 15.92 8.31
CA TRP A 13 22.13 14.57 8.02
C TRP A 13 20.95 13.69 7.54
N PRO A 14 20.31 14.05 6.41
CA PRO A 14 19.06 13.42 5.96
C PRO A 14 19.19 11.91 5.76
N PHE A 15 20.38 11.44 5.38
CA PHE A 15 20.66 10.00 5.26
C PHE A 15 20.61 9.29 6.61
N LEU A 16 21.32 9.80 7.63
CA LEU A 16 21.34 9.20 8.97
C LEU A 16 19.95 9.21 9.60
N LEU A 17 19.19 10.30 9.41
CA LEU A 17 17.80 10.38 9.85
C LEU A 17 16.94 9.29 9.19
N GLY A 18 17.02 9.16 7.86
CA GLY A 18 16.27 8.15 7.11
C GLY A 18 16.58 6.74 7.58
N VAL A 19 17.86 6.42 7.74
CA VAL A 19 18.33 5.12 8.23
C VAL A 19 17.85 4.87 9.67
N ALA A 20 17.99 5.85 10.57
CA ALA A 20 17.56 5.70 11.95
C ALA A 20 16.05 5.47 12.07
N LEU A 21 15.23 6.19 11.30
CA LEU A 21 13.78 5.99 11.27
C LEU A 21 13.40 4.63 10.67
N ALA A 22 14.04 4.20 9.58
CA ALA A 22 13.76 2.91 8.97
C ALA A 22 14.15 1.74 9.90
N LEU A 23 15.33 1.79 10.52
CA LEU A 23 15.78 0.77 11.47
C LEU A 23 14.92 0.77 12.73
N GLY A 24 14.64 1.94 13.31
CA GLY A 24 13.79 2.06 14.49
C GLY A 24 12.36 1.57 14.24
N GLY A 25 11.77 1.93 13.11
CA GLY A 25 10.44 1.44 12.72
C GLY A 25 10.39 -0.06 12.44
N THR A 26 11.48 -0.63 11.91
CA THR A 26 11.61 -2.07 11.70
C THR A 26 11.74 -2.80 13.02
N TRP A 27 12.58 -2.29 13.93
CA TRP A 27 12.71 -2.81 15.29
C TRP A 27 11.37 -2.85 16.03
N LEU A 28 10.59 -1.76 15.96
CA LEU A 28 9.25 -1.72 16.57
C LEU A 28 8.33 -2.83 16.04
N ARG A 29 8.40 -3.14 14.74
CA ARG A 29 7.61 -4.22 14.13
C ARG A 29 8.09 -5.60 14.57
N LEU A 30 9.41 -5.81 14.68
CA LEU A 30 9.98 -7.06 15.19
C LEU A 30 9.56 -7.31 16.65
N VAL A 31 9.51 -6.26 17.48
CA VAL A 31 8.98 -6.36 18.85
C VAL A 31 7.49 -6.74 18.83
N HIS A 32 6.68 -6.13 17.97
CA HIS A 32 5.25 -6.47 17.86
C HIS A 32 4.99 -7.84 17.24
N ALA A 33 5.90 -8.37 16.42
CA ALA A 33 5.75 -9.70 15.81
C ALA A 33 5.80 -10.85 16.84
N GLN A 34 6.18 -10.55 18.09
CA GLN A 34 6.09 -11.48 19.22
C GLN A 34 4.66 -11.59 19.79
N LEU A 35 3.77 -10.68 19.42
CA LEU A 35 2.37 -10.72 19.81
C LEU A 35 1.59 -11.71 18.92
N PRO A 36 0.51 -12.33 19.42
CA PRO A 36 -0.34 -13.19 18.60
C PRO A 36 -0.88 -12.48 17.36
N GLU A 37 -0.96 -13.20 16.23
CA GLU A 37 -1.67 -12.72 15.04
C GLU A 37 -3.14 -12.43 15.40
N THR A 38 -3.63 -11.23 15.09
CA THR A 38 -5.02 -10.84 15.31
C THR A 38 -5.84 -10.81 14.02
N SER A 39 -5.20 -11.06 12.88
CA SER A 39 -5.80 -11.21 11.57
C SER A 39 -5.36 -12.55 10.98
N ASP A 40 -6.28 -13.22 10.32
CA ASP A 40 -6.09 -14.55 9.75
C ASP A 40 -5.72 -14.54 8.27
N GLN A 41 -5.48 -13.37 7.65
CA GLN A 41 -5.21 -13.27 6.21
C GLN A 41 -3.96 -14.09 5.79
N LEU A 42 -2.86 -13.98 6.55
CA LEU A 42 -1.67 -14.82 6.32
C LEU A 42 -1.92 -16.29 6.66
N THR A 43 -2.75 -16.58 7.66
CA THR A 43 -3.11 -17.95 8.04
C THR A 43 -3.91 -18.65 6.95
N VAL A 44 -4.95 -18.00 6.41
CA VAL A 44 -5.71 -18.45 5.24
C VAL A 44 -4.80 -18.58 4.02
N GLY A 45 -3.88 -17.62 3.80
CA GLY A 45 -2.91 -17.70 2.70
C GLY A 45 -1.99 -18.91 2.79
N ARG A 46 -1.49 -19.24 4.00
CA ARG A 46 -0.66 -20.43 4.24
C ARG A 46 -1.44 -21.73 4.08
N ALA A 47 -2.68 -21.78 4.56
CA ALA A 47 -3.56 -22.93 4.37
C ALA A 47 -3.88 -23.16 2.88
N ALA A 48 -4.17 -22.08 2.14
CA ALA A 48 -4.38 -22.13 0.70
C ALA A 48 -3.13 -22.62 -0.04
N LEU A 49 -1.94 -22.14 0.32
CA LEU A 49 -0.68 -22.61 -0.23
C LEU A 49 -0.47 -24.11 0.05
N ALA A 50 -0.71 -24.56 1.28
CA ALA A 50 -0.59 -25.97 1.64
C ALA A 50 -1.55 -26.84 0.82
N GLY A 51 -2.79 -26.37 0.60
CA GLY A 51 -3.76 -27.00 -0.30
C GLY A 51 -3.24 -27.11 -1.74
N VAL A 52 -2.70 -26.01 -2.29
CA VAL A 52 -2.11 -26.02 -3.66
C VAL A 52 -0.94 -27.00 -3.77
N LEU A 53 -0.06 -27.03 -2.77
CA LEU A 53 1.05 -28.00 -2.74
C LEU A 53 0.57 -29.45 -2.65
N ALA A 54 -0.62 -29.68 -2.08
CA ALA A 54 -1.32 -30.96 -2.09
C ALA A 54 -2.16 -31.21 -3.37
N GLY A 55 -2.06 -30.34 -4.38
CA GLY A 55 -2.80 -30.46 -5.65
C GLY A 55 -4.25 -29.97 -5.61
N GLN A 56 -4.63 -29.23 -4.55
CA GLN A 56 -5.97 -28.67 -4.40
C GLN A 56 -6.09 -27.29 -5.05
N ASN A 57 -7.34 -26.89 -5.31
CA ASN A 57 -7.66 -25.54 -5.75
C ASN A 57 -7.70 -24.61 -4.53
N PRO A 58 -7.05 -23.43 -4.52
CA PRO A 58 -7.10 -22.53 -3.36
C PRO A 58 -8.40 -21.72 -3.27
N TYR A 59 -9.25 -21.76 -4.29
CA TYR A 59 -10.43 -20.91 -4.42
C TYR A 59 -11.76 -21.66 -4.26
N GLY A 60 -12.84 -20.92 -4.06
CA GLY A 60 -14.23 -21.40 -4.10
C GLY A 60 -14.75 -22.06 -2.82
N HIS A 61 -13.99 -22.00 -1.73
CA HIS A 61 -14.34 -22.57 -0.44
C HIS A 61 -13.71 -21.74 0.70
N GLY A 62 -14.19 -21.97 1.92
CA GLY A 62 -13.64 -21.38 3.13
C GLY A 62 -12.62 -22.28 3.80
N PHE A 63 -11.66 -21.70 4.50
CA PHE A 63 -10.61 -22.40 5.24
C PHE A 63 -11.01 -22.58 6.70
N VAL A 64 -10.71 -23.75 7.28
CA VAL A 64 -11.05 -24.04 8.69
C VAL A 64 -10.09 -23.34 9.66
N GLU A 65 -8.93 -22.97 9.17
CA GLU A 65 -7.86 -22.25 9.88
C GLU A 65 -8.18 -20.77 10.11
N SER A 66 -9.20 -20.23 9.45
CA SER A 66 -9.63 -18.84 9.65
C SER A 66 -10.36 -18.65 10.99
N TRP A 67 -10.51 -17.40 11.43
CA TRP A 67 -11.23 -17.06 12.65
C TRP A 67 -12.27 -15.94 12.45
N PRO A 68 -13.58 -16.26 12.42
CA PRO A 68 -14.16 -17.60 12.54
C PRO A 68 -13.85 -18.50 11.32
N PRO A 69 -13.96 -19.84 11.46
CA PRO A 69 -13.77 -20.77 10.35
C PRO A 69 -14.68 -20.48 9.15
N GLY A 70 -14.13 -20.59 7.94
CA GLY A 70 -14.86 -20.42 6.68
C GLY A 70 -14.48 -19.19 5.85
N ALA A 71 -13.46 -18.41 6.23
CA ALA A 71 -12.96 -17.31 5.40
C ALA A 71 -12.29 -17.87 4.14
N PRO A 72 -12.61 -17.35 2.94
CA PRO A 72 -12.05 -17.84 1.69
C PRO A 72 -10.72 -17.14 1.35
N PHE A 73 -9.91 -17.78 0.51
CA PHE A 73 -8.77 -17.12 -0.14
C PHE A 73 -9.27 -16.28 -1.32
N VAL A 74 -9.17 -14.95 -1.21
CA VAL A 74 -9.65 -13.96 -2.21
C VAL A 74 -8.54 -13.12 -2.83
N TYR A 75 -7.33 -13.67 -2.84
CA TYR A 75 -6.14 -12.96 -3.26
C TYR A 75 -5.65 -13.48 -4.62
N GLY A 76 -4.70 -12.77 -5.22
CA GLY A 76 -4.11 -13.22 -6.47
C GLY A 76 -3.13 -14.38 -6.25
N PRO A 77 -2.72 -15.09 -7.33
CA PRO A 77 -1.86 -16.27 -7.20
C PRO A 77 -0.51 -16.01 -6.53
N LEU A 78 0.05 -14.80 -6.64
CA LEU A 78 1.33 -14.47 -5.99
C LEU A 78 1.19 -14.34 -4.47
N GLU A 79 -0.02 -14.12 -3.94
CA GLU A 79 -0.23 -14.10 -2.50
C GLU A 79 0.08 -15.46 -1.86
N LEU A 80 -0.03 -16.57 -2.60
CA LEU A 80 0.41 -17.88 -2.11
C LEU A 80 1.90 -17.88 -1.75
N LEU A 81 2.73 -17.17 -2.55
CA LEU A 81 4.16 -17.01 -2.28
C LEU A 81 4.42 -16.02 -1.15
N VAL A 82 3.65 -14.94 -1.09
CA VAL A 82 3.76 -13.93 -0.03
C VAL A 82 3.37 -14.53 1.33
N ALA A 83 2.33 -15.34 1.38
CA ALA A 83 1.88 -16.03 2.59
C ALA A 83 2.95 -16.99 3.13
N ALA A 84 3.75 -17.61 2.25
CA ALA A 84 4.89 -18.44 2.66
C ALA A 84 5.95 -17.65 3.43
N LEU A 85 6.11 -16.35 3.15
CA LEU A 85 7.04 -15.47 3.86
C LEU A 85 6.49 -14.98 5.20
N GLY A 86 5.19 -15.18 5.48
CA GLY A 86 4.58 -14.82 6.75
C GLY A 86 4.72 -13.34 7.10
N VAL A 87 4.83 -13.09 8.41
CA VAL A 87 4.96 -11.75 8.99
C VAL A 87 6.30 -11.11 8.57
N GLU A 88 7.34 -11.92 8.40
CA GLU A 88 8.66 -11.50 7.98
C GLU A 88 8.63 -10.82 6.61
N GLY A 89 7.85 -11.37 5.67
CA GLY A 89 7.62 -10.75 4.36
C GLY A 89 6.96 -9.37 4.46
N GLN A 90 6.00 -9.20 5.38
CA GLN A 90 5.32 -7.92 5.61
C GLN A 90 6.25 -6.89 6.26
N ILE A 91 7.08 -7.32 7.21
CA ILE A 91 8.12 -6.48 7.83
C ILE A 91 9.13 -6.01 6.78
N LEU A 92 9.58 -6.91 5.91
CA LEU A 92 10.51 -6.57 4.83
C LEU A 92 9.90 -5.56 3.85
N ALA A 93 8.63 -5.71 3.49
CA ALA A 93 7.92 -4.76 2.65
C ALA A 93 7.74 -3.38 3.33
N ALA A 94 7.45 -3.36 4.62
CA ALA A 94 7.38 -2.11 5.39
C ALA A 94 8.75 -1.43 5.47
N PHE A 95 9.83 -2.19 5.66
CA PHE A 95 11.20 -1.68 5.60
C PHE A 95 11.53 -1.10 4.22
N GLY A 96 11.22 -1.83 3.14
CA GLY A 96 11.36 -1.34 1.77
C GLY A 96 10.59 -0.04 1.52
N THR A 97 9.36 0.07 2.04
CA THR A 97 8.55 1.29 1.97
C THR A 97 9.22 2.46 2.71
N MET A 98 9.76 2.20 3.91
CA MET A 98 10.52 3.21 4.66
C MET A 98 11.79 3.67 3.92
N LEU A 99 12.51 2.75 3.27
CA LEU A 99 13.67 3.10 2.43
C LEU A 99 13.27 3.96 1.23
N LEU A 100 12.13 3.67 0.58
CA LEU A 100 11.59 4.51 -0.49
C LEU A 100 11.25 5.91 0.02
N LEU A 101 10.57 6.04 1.17
CA LEU A 101 10.27 7.34 1.77
C LEU A 101 11.55 8.13 2.13
N ALA A 102 12.55 7.45 2.68
CA ALA A 102 13.86 8.05 2.97
C ALA A 102 14.56 8.53 1.69
N TRP A 103 14.56 7.69 0.63
CA TRP A 103 15.10 8.04 -0.68
C TRP A 103 14.40 9.26 -1.28
N GLN A 104 13.07 9.33 -1.14
CA GLN A 104 12.27 10.47 -1.59
C GLN A 104 12.34 11.68 -0.67
N ARG A 105 13.13 11.60 0.42
CA ARG A 105 13.32 12.67 1.42
C ARG A 105 12.01 13.17 2.03
N THR A 106 11.04 12.28 2.17
CA THR A 106 9.75 12.59 2.79
C THR A 106 9.78 12.14 4.25
N PHE A 107 10.57 12.86 5.05
CA PHE A 107 10.93 12.49 6.42
C PHE A 107 9.78 12.64 7.41
N ILE A 108 8.82 13.54 7.18
CA ILE A 108 7.62 13.64 8.01
C ILE A 108 6.77 12.39 7.80
N THR A 109 6.54 12.03 6.54
CA THR A 109 5.80 10.82 6.18
C THR A 109 6.49 9.56 6.69
N LEU A 110 7.82 9.48 6.54
CA LEU A 110 8.64 8.39 7.08
C LEU A 110 8.53 8.30 8.61
N ALA A 111 8.63 9.41 9.32
CA ALA A 111 8.52 9.44 10.77
C ALA A 111 7.15 8.91 11.23
N VAL A 112 6.07 9.36 10.59
CA VAL A 112 4.71 8.88 10.89
C VAL A 112 4.60 7.39 10.58
N TYR A 113 4.97 6.95 9.38
CA TYR A 113 4.86 5.54 8.98
C TYR A 113 5.74 4.59 9.82
N SER A 114 6.91 5.07 10.27
CA SER A 114 7.84 4.29 11.10
C SER A 114 7.31 4.03 12.51
N ALA A 115 6.54 4.96 13.08
CA ALA A 115 6.21 4.97 14.51
C ALA A 115 4.70 4.95 14.82
N GLN A 116 3.81 5.19 13.85
CA GLN A 116 2.37 5.15 14.09
C GLN A 116 1.96 3.73 14.50
N TYR A 117 1.36 3.63 15.69
CA TYR A 117 0.94 2.36 16.31
C TYR A 117 0.18 1.46 15.34
N PHE A 118 -0.84 2.01 14.66
CA PHE A 118 -1.65 1.28 13.68
C PHE A 118 -0.82 0.61 12.57
N VAL A 119 0.16 1.34 12.00
CA VAL A 119 1.02 0.83 10.92
C VAL A 119 1.97 -0.25 11.46
N VAL A 120 2.55 -0.02 12.63
CA VAL A 120 3.47 -0.96 13.29
C VAL A 120 2.74 -2.25 13.63
N GLN A 121 1.58 -2.16 14.31
CA GLN A 121 0.77 -3.29 14.72
C GLN A 121 0.34 -4.12 13.51
N PHE A 122 -0.25 -3.49 12.50
CA PHE A 122 -0.82 -4.23 11.37
C PHE A 122 0.24 -4.94 10.52
N THR A 123 1.47 -4.43 10.51
CA THR A 123 2.59 -5.16 9.86
C THR A 123 2.90 -6.49 10.55
N ALA A 124 2.58 -6.61 11.85
CA ALA A 124 2.98 -7.70 12.72
C ALA A 124 1.84 -8.66 13.10
N THR A 125 0.58 -8.34 12.78
CA THR A 125 -0.60 -9.08 13.29
C THR A 125 -1.31 -9.93 12.24
N GLY A 126 -0.61 -10.41 11.21
CA GLY A 126 -1.20 -11.33 10.23
C GLY A 126 -1.87 -10.67 9.01
N ILE A 127 -1.80 -9.34 8.86
CA ILE A 127 -2.33 -8.60 7.71
C ILE A 127 -1.32 -8.62 6.56
N ASN A 128 -1.79 -8.90 5.33
CA ASN A 128 -0.95 -9.08 4.14
C ASN A 128 -1.02 -7.91 3.14
N ASP A 129 -1.25 -6.69 3.62
CA ASP A 129 -1.38 -5.49 2.77
C ASP A 129 -0.07 -4.69 2.59
N LEU A 130 1.01 -5.05 3.29
CA LEU A 130 2.26 -4.28 3.26
C LEU A 130 3.08 -4.61 2.00
N VAL A 131 3.15 -5.88 1.60
CA VAL A 131 3.79 -6.30 0.33
C VAL A 131 3.14 -5.65 -0.89
N PRO A 132 1.82 -5.75 -1.13
CA PRO A 132 1.20 -5.07 -2.26
C PRO A 132 1.33 -3.55 -2.13
N GLY A 133 1.24 -2.98 -0.93
CA GLY A 133 1.46 -1.54 -0.70
C GLY A 133 2.86 -1.07 -1.11
N PHE A 134 3.89 -1.82 -0.73
CA PHE A 134 5.27 -1.59 -1.16
C PHE A 134 5.40 -1.67 -2.68
N LEU A 135 4.86 -2.72 -3.30
CA LEU A 135 4.92 -2.91 -4.76
C LEU A 135 4.20 -1.79 -5.52
N ILE A 136 3.05 -1.32 -5.03
CA ILE A 136 2.34 -0.18 -5.60
C ILE A 136 3.21 1.08 -5.48
N MET A 137 3.75 1.38 -4.30
CA MET A 137 4.58 2.57 -4.10
C MET A 137 5.84 2.53 -4.97
N ALA A 138 6.56 1.41 -4.96
CA ALA A 138 7.73 1.18 -5.80
C ALA A 138 7.38 1.29 -7.29
N GLY A 139 6.25 0.71 -7.69
CA GLY A 139 5.75 0.72 -9.07
C GLY A 139 5.46 2.12 -9.55
N LEU A 140 4.70 2.92 -8.80
CA LEU A 140 4.36 4.29 -9.17
C LEU A 140 5.59 5.21 -9.23
N LEU A 141 6.53 5.07 -8.28
CA LEU A 141 7.79 5.82 -8.31
C LEU A 141 8.68 5.40 -9.48
N THR A 142 8.77 4.10 -9.77
CA THR A 142 9.54 3.59 -10.90
C THR A 142 8.93 4.02 -12.22
N LEU A 143 7.60 4.05 -12.31
CA LEU A 143 6.86 4.47 -13.51
C LEU A 143 7.22 5.88 -13.97
N GLU A 144 7.59 6.77 -13.05
CA GLU A 144 8.04 8.13 -13.33
C GLU A 144 9.25 8.19 -14.27
N ARG A 145 10.11 7.15 -14.23
CA ARG A 145 11.38 7.09 -15.00
C ARG A 145 11.43 5.92 -15.97
N HIS A 146 10.88 4.78 -15.57
CA HIS A 146 10.93 3.51 -16.29
C HIS A 146 9.52 2.90 -16.39
N ARG A 147 8.80 3.30 -17.44
CA ARG A 147 7.38 2.94 -17.65
C ARG A 147 7.10 1.45 -17.58
N VAL A 148 7.92 0.63 -18.23
CA VAL A 148 7.71 -0.83 -18.23
C VAL A 148 8.00 -1.44 -16.86
N ALA A 149 9.11 -1.07 -16.21
CA ALA A 149 9.46 -1.58 -14.89
C ALA A 149 8.42 -1.19 -13.82
N GLY A 150 7.91 0.05 -13.87
CA GLY A 150 6.81 0.47 -13.00
C GLY A 150 5.53 -0.33 -13.24
N ALA A 151 5.20 -0.60 -14.50
CA ALA A 151 4.06 -1.45 -14.88
C ALA A 151 4.24 -2.89 -14.38
N VAL A 152 5.44 -3.46 -14.46
CA VAL A 152 5.75 -4.80 -13.93
C VAL A 152 5.44 -4.85 -12.43
N LEU A 153 5.93 -3.88 -11.66
CA LEU A 153 5.69 -3.83 -10.20
C LEU A 153 4.20 -3.69 -9.85
N LEU A 154 3.44 -2.91 -10.63
CA LEU A 154 1.98 -2.80 -10.45
C LEU A 154 1.25 -4.10 -10.82
N ALA A 155 1.68 -4.80 -11.87
CA ALA A 155 1.13 -6.11 -12.23
C ALA A 155 1.43 -7.16 -11.16
N LEU A 156 2.64 -7.15 -10.59
CA LEU A 156 3.00 -7.99 -9.44
C LEU A 156 2.11 -7.66 -8.23
N ALA A 157 1.90 -6.38 -7.91
CA ALA A 157 0.99 -5.99 -6.85
C ALA A 157 -0.44 -6.51 -7.08
N ALA A 158 -0.94 -6.44 -8.32
CA ALA A 158 -2.24 -7.01 -8.69
C ALA A 158 -2.28 -8.54 -8.60
N GLY A 159 -1.15 -9.20 -8.84
CA GLY A 159 -0.97 -10.63 -8.60
C GLY A 159 -0.99 -11.03 -7.13
N VAL A 160 -0.72 -10.10 -6.22
CA VAL A 160 -0.81 -10.30 -4.77
C VAL A 160 -2.24 -9.95 -4.32
N LYS A 161 -2.71 -8.73 -4.59
CA LYS A 161 -4.05 -8.28 -4.23
C LYS A 161 -4.81 -7.68 -5.42
N PRO A 162 -6.03 -8.16 -5.73
CA PRO A 162 -6.83 -7.66 -6.85
C PRO A 162 -7.11 -6.16 -6.81
N TYR A 163 -7.18 -5.56 -5.62
CA TYR A 163 -7.42 -4.13 -5.50
C TYR A 163 -6.37 -3.27 -6.20
N ALA A 164 -5.14 -3.79 -6.39
CA ALA A 164 -4.07 -3.06 -7.07
C ALA A 164 -4.41 -2.74 -8.54
N LEU A 165 -5.41 -3.41 -9.12
CA LEU A 165 -6.00 -3.07 -10.42
C LEU A 165 -6.60 -1.65 -10.45
N ALA A 166 -6.97 -1.07 -9.31
CA ALA A 166 -7.47 0.31 -9.23
C ALA A 166 -6.46 1.36 -9.75
N TRP A 167 -5.16 1.03 -9.77
CA TRP A 167 -4.10 1.90 -10.27
C TRP A 167 -3.83 1.73 -11.77
N PHE A 168 -4.42 0.72 -12.42
CA PHE A 168 -4.15 0.46 -13.84
C PHE A 168 -4.66 1.60 -14.73
N PRO A 169 -5.92 2.07 -14.64
CA PRO A 169 -6.39 3.15 -15.50
C PRO A 169 -5.54 4.44 -15.43
N PRO A 170 -5.21 4.99 -14.24
CA PRO A 170 -4.35 6.17 -14.18
C PRO A 170 -2.91 5.88 -14.63
N ALA A 171 -2.35 4.70 -14.34
CA ALA A 171 -1.02 4.31 -14.83
C ALA A 171 -0.97 4.20 -16.35
N ILE A 172 -2.04 3.69 -16.98
CA ILE A 172 -2.21 3.67 -18.44
C ILE A 172 -2.31 5.09 -18.98
N GLY A 173 -3.08 5.97 -18.34
CA GLY A 173 -3.16 7.36 -18.79
C GLY A 173 -1.80 8.06 -18.78
N TYR A 174 -1.03 7.86 -17.70
CA TYR A 174 0.28 8.47 -17.54
C TYR A 174 1.34 7.86 -18.47
N GLY A 175 1.41 6.53 -18.52
CA GLY A 175 2.46 5.80 -19.23
C GLY A 175 2.15 5.47 -20.69
N GLY A 176 0.89 5.58 -21.10
CA GLY A 176 0.41 5.31 -22.45
C GLY A 176 0.32 3.81 -22.80
N ALA A 177 0.26 3.51 -24.10
CA ALA A 177 0.01 2.18 -24.63
C ALA A 177 1.03 1.13 -24.16
N VAL A 178 2.32 1.51 -23.99
CA VAL A 178 3.35 0.56 -23.53
C VAL A 178 3.07 0.05 -22.12
N VAL A 179 2.53 0.90 -21.25
CA VAL A 179 2.13 0.51 -19.90
C VAL A 179 0.86 -0.34 -19.93
N ALA A 180 -0.10 -0.01 -20.79
CA ALA A 180 -1.29 -0.85 -20.98
C ALA A 180 -0.93 -2.27 -21.42
N VAL A 181 -0.08 -2.41 -22.43
CA VAL A 181 0.37 -3.72 -22.93
C VAL A 181 1.12 -4.47 -21.83
N ALA A 182 2.06 -3.83 -21.14
CA ALA A 182 2.82 -4.46 -20.06
C ALA A 182 1.90 -4.93 -18.92
N LEU A 183 0.98 -4.08 -18.46
CA LEU A 183 0.02 -4.41 -17.40
C LEU A 183 -0.87 -5.59 -17.80
N ILE A 184 -1.47 -5.54 -19.00
CA ILE A 184 -2.37 -6.60 -19.48
C ILE A 184 -1.62 -7.93 -19.64
N ALA A 185 -0.49 -7.92 -20.33
CA ALA A 185 0.27 -9.14 -20.60
C ALA A 185 0.79 -9.78 -19.31
N LEU A 186 1.41 -8.98 -18.41
CA LEU A 186 1.99 -9.51 -17.18
C LEU A 186 0.92 -9.97 -16.19
N THR A 187 -0.18 -9.20 -16.07
CA THR A 187 -1.31 -9.64 -15.23
C THR A 187 -1.90 -10.93 -15.79
N GLY A 188 -2.06 -11.05 -17.10
CA GLY A 188 -2.52 -12.28 -17.74
C GLY A 188 -1.62 -13.48 -17.46
N VAL A 189 -0.30 -13.31 -17.50
CA VAL A 189 0.68 -14.37 -17.15
C VAL A 189 0.58 -14.73 -15.67
N ILE A 190 0.60 -13.74 -14.78
CA ILE A 190 0.56 -13.95 -13.32
C ILE A 190 -0.73 -14.65 -12.89
N TRP A 191 -1.86 -14.29 -13.52
CA TRP A 191 -3.18 -14.84 -13.24
C TRP A 191 -3.52 -16.08 -14.08
N SER A 192 -2.61 -16.53 -14.96
CA SER A 192 -2.81 -17.75 -15.76
C SER A 192 -3.11 -19.02 -14.97
N PRO A 193 -2.66 -19.21 -13.70
CA PRO A 193 -3.09 -20.36 -12.89
C PRO A 193 -4.62 -20.46 -12.71
N LEU A 194 -5.36 -19.35 -12.81
CA LEU A 194 -6.83 -19.39 -12.80
C LEU A 194 -7.43 -20.19 -13.97
N ALA A 195 -6.72 -20.36 -15.09
CA ALA A 195 -7.17 -21.23 -16.15
C ALA A 195 -7.24 -22.70 -15.69
N LEU A 196 -6.37 -23.10 -14.76
CA LEU A 196 -6.35 -24.44 -14.15
C LEU A 196 -7.34 -24.56 -13.00
N TRP A 197 -7.40 -23.55 -12.13
CA TRP A 197 -8.28 -23.54 -10.95
C TRP A 197 -9.72 -23.12 -11.25
N GLY A 198 -9.98 -22.63 -12.45
CA GLY A 198 -11.29 -22.17 -12.90
C GLY A 198 -11.62 -20.76 -12.38
N PRO A 199 -11.93 -19.79 -13.27
CA PRO A 199 -12.27 -18.43 -12.85
C PRO A 199 -13.54 -18.37 -11.99
N GLY A 200 -14.48 -19.30 -12.18
CA GLY A 200 -15.68 -19.41 -11.35
C GLY A 200 -15.37 -19.71 -9.87
N SER A 201 -14.30 -20.46 -9.59
CA SER A 201 -13.85 -20.75 -8.22
C SER A 201 -13.38 -19.46 -7.53
N PHE A 202 -12.62 -18.62 -8.24
CA PHE A 202 -12.19 -17.32 -7.72
C PHE A 202 -13.37 -16.39 -7.44
N LEU A 203 -14.32 -16.27 -8.38
CA LEU A 203 -15.52 -15.46 -8.17
C LEU A 203 -16.33 -15.95 -6.97
N ARG A 204 -16.44 -17.26 -6.79
CA ARG A 204 -17.08 -17.85 -5.61
C ARG A 204 -16.35 -17.50 -4.31
N SER A 205 -15.01 -17.47 -4.29
CA SER A 205 -14.28 -16.95 -3.11
C SER A 205 -14.65 -15.50 -2.80
N VAL A 206 -14.75 -14.64 -3.82
CA VAL A 206 -15.13 -13.23 -3.65
C VAL A 206 -16.56 -13.11 -3.08
N GLU A 207 -17.49 -13.91 -3.57
CA GLU A 207 -18.86 -13.98 -3.04
C GLU A 207 -18.89 -14.45 -1.58
N LEU A 208 -18.12 -15.50 -1.25
CA LEU A 208 -18.00 -16.01 0.12
C LEU A 208 -17.44 -14.94 1.06
N ALA A 209 -16.41 -14.19 0.66
CA ALA A 209 -15.81 -13.15 1.49
C ALA A 209 -16.80 -12.02 1.81
N ALA A 210 -17.67 -11.68 0.85
CA ALA A 210 -18.74 -10.71 1.08
C ALA A 210 -19.79 -11.21 2.10
N GLY A 211 -19.95 -12.53 2.23
CA GLY A 211 -20.80 -13.18 3.23
C GLY A 211 -20.16 -13.30 4.62
N THR A 212 -18.84 -13.51 4.68
CA THR A 212 -18.10 -13.68 5.95
C THR A 212 -17.97 -12.38 6.76
N HIS A 213 -18.01 -11.21 6.10
CA HIS A 213 -18.04 -9.90 6.74
C HIS A 213 -19.43 -9.24 6.61
N PRO A 214 -20.43 -9.63 7.44
CA PRO A 214 -21.80 -9.17 7.29
C PRO A 214 -21.95 -7.66 7.53
N PHE A 215 -21.07 -7.09 8.35
CA PHE A 215 -21.03 -5.66 8.66
C PHE A 215 -19.79 -5.02 8.00
N PRO A 216 -19.95 -3.89 7.31
CA PRO A 216 -18.80 -3.16 6.81
C PRO A 216 -17.99 -2.62 7.99
N GLU A 217 -16.68 -2.88 7.99
CA GLU A 217 -15.75 -2.30 8.96
C GLU A 217 -15.57 -0.77 8.77
N ASN A 218 -16.06 -0.24 7.64
CA ASN A 218 -16.10 1.17 7.34
C ASN A 218 -17.55 1.70 7.35
N THR A 219 -17.74 2.91 7.88
CA THR A 219 -19.05 3.57 7.95
C THR A 219 -19.55 4.12 6.61
N LEU A 220 -18.78 3.96 5.53
CA LEU A 220 -19.02 4.59 4.23
C LEU A 220 -19.48 3.61 3.15
N ASN A 221 -19.69 2.32 3.45
CA ASN A 221 -20.14 1.32 2.48
C ASN A 221 -21.49 1.68 1.84
N THR A 222 -21.42 2.38 0.72
CA THR A 222 -22.54 2.83 -0.09
C THR A 222 -22.40 2.21 -1.47
N PRO A 223 -23.10 1.11 -1.78
CA PRO A 223 -22.99 0.42 -3.07
C PRO A 223 -23.18 1.35 -4.28
N ALA A 224 -24.07 2.34 -4.16
CA ALA A 224 -24.30 3.33 -5.22
C ALA A 224 -23.05 4.15 -5.58
N LEU A 225 -22.17 4.43 -4.61
CA LEU A 225 -20.93 5.16 -4.87
C LEU A 225 -19.89 4.29 -5.61
N ARG A 226 -20.00 2.96 -5.58
CA ARG A 226 -19.07 2.07 -6.33
C ARG A 226 -19.23 2.24 -7.83
N VAL A 227 -20.42 2.60 -8.28
CA VAL A 227 -20.70 2.89 -9.70
C VAL A 227 -19.81 4.03 -10.21
N LEU A 228 -19.36 4.93 -9.33
CA LEU A 228 -18.43 6.00 -9.69
C LEU A 228 -17.02 5.49 -10.06
N ALA A 229 -16.63 4.28 -9.66
CA ALA A 229 -15.33 3.74 -10.00
C ALA A 229 -15.12 3.66 -11.52
N VAL A 230 -16.18 3.33 -12.28
CA VAL A 230 -16.13 3.21 -13.74
C VAL A 230 -15.85 4.56 -14.43
N PRO A 231 -16.67 5.62 -14.26
CA PRO A 231 -16.38 6.91 -14.88
C PRO A 231 -15.06 7.51 -14.38
N LEU A 232 -14.68 7.29 -13.11
CA LEU A 232 -13.37 7.72 -12.59
C LEU A 232 -12.22 6.99 -13.28
N ALA A 233 -12.33 5.68 -13.48
CA ALA A 233 -11.35 4.88 -14.22
C ALA A 233 -11.23 5.35 -15.68
N ILE A 234 -12.36 5.60 -16.36
CA ILE A 234 -12.36 6.14 -17.72
C ILE A 234 -11.70 7.51 -17.75
N ALA A 235 -12.04 8.42 -16.83
CA ALA A 235 -11.40 9.74 -16.76
C ALA A 235 -9.88 9.64 -16.51
N ALA A 236 -9.47 8.68 -15.68
CA ALA A 236 -8.07 8.47 -15.31
C ALA A 236 -7.18 8.06 -16.50
N ILE A 237 -7.71 7.46 -17.57
CA ILE A 237 -6.91 7.13 -18.78
C ILE A 237 -6.44 8.38 -19.53
N PHE A 238 -6.97 9.56 -19.22
CA PHE A 238 -6.56 10.83 -19.81
C PHE A 238 -5.54 11.59 -18.96
N VAL A 239 -5.19 11.06 -17.78
CA VAL A 239 -4.26 11.71 -16.86
C VAL A 239 -2.82 11.63 -17.37
N ARG A 240 -2.17 12.78 -17.60
CA ARG A 240 -0.78 12.84 -18.10
C ARG A 240 0.26 13.27 -17.07
N ARG A 241 -0.18 13.72 -15.89
CA ARG A 241 0.73 14.16 -14.82
C ARG A 241 0.84 13.07 -13.77
N TRP A 242 2.07 12.79 -13.35
CA TRP A 242 2.37 11.73 -12.39
C TRP A 242 1.59 11.89 -11.07
N TRP A 243 1.54 13.11 -10.51
CA TRP A 243 0.81 13.35 -9.27
C TRP A 243 -0.70 13.18 -9.42
N LEU A 244 -1.28 13.55 -10.58
CA LEU A 244 -2.68 13.30 -10.87
C LEU A 244 -2.95 11.79 -10.98
N MET A 245 -2.02 11.02 -11.54
CA MET A 245 -2.13 9.56 -11.61
C MET A 245 -2.20 8.97 -10.21
N VAL A 246 -1.32 9.42 -9.30
CA VAL A 246 -1.33 8.98 -7.89
C VAL A 246 -2.66 9.33 -7.23
N VAL A 247 -3.12 10.58 -7.34
CA VAL A 247 -4.39 11.03 -6.74
C VAL A 247 -5.58 10.26 -7.32
N SER A 248 -5.67 10.14 -8.65
CA SER A 248 -6.75 9.40 -9.30
C SER A 248 -6.73 7.91 -8.90
N GLY A 249 -5.55 7.28 -8.84
CA GLY A 249 -5.41 5.91 -8.37
C GLY A 249 -5.87 5.74 -6.92
N THR A 250 -5.51 6.67 -6.04
CA THR A 250 -5.99 6.67 -4.66
C THR A 250 -7.50 6.83 -4.58
N VAL A 251 -8.10 7.74 -5.36
CA VAL A 251 -9.56 7.93 -5.38
C VAL A 251 -10.28 6.68 -5.88
N ILE A 252 -9.82 6.08 -6.99
CA ILE A 252 -10.41 4.85 -7.53
C ILE A 252 -10.26 3.72 -6.52
N PHE A 253 -9.07 3.55 -5.94
CA PHE A 253 -8.83 2.55 -4.89
C PHE A 253 -9.76 2.74 -3.70
N SER A 254 -9.94 3.98 -3.25
CA SER A 254 -10.83 4.28 -2.15
C SER A 254 -12.29 3.96 -2.47
N VAL A 255 -12.75 4.25 -3.69
CA VAL A 255 -14.11 3.92 -4.13
C VAL A 255 -14.29 2.41 -4.29
N VAL A 256 -13.31 1.70 -4.85
CA VAL A 256 -13.37 0.25 -5.06
C VAL A 256 -13.37 -0.50 -3.73
N LEU A 257 -12.49 -0.10 -2.79
CA LEU A 257 -12.35 -0.79 -1.52
C LEU A 257 -13.26 -0.25 -0.43
N PHE A 258 -13.23 1.04 -0.07
CA PHE A 258 -13.99 1.53 1.11
C PHE A 258 -15.50 1.50 0.95
N LEU A 259 -15.98 1.10 -0.22
CA LEU A 259 -17.38 0.86 -0.41
C LEU A 259 -17.73 -0.62 -0.35
N ASP A 260 -16.78 -1.53 -0.08
CA ASP A 260 -17.01 -2.97 0.07
C ASP A 260 -16.97 -3.49 1.50
N LYS A 261 -17.71 -4.58 1.76
CA LYS A 261 -17.95 -5.09 3.12
C LYS A 261 -16.70 -5.65 3.78
N TRP A 262 -15.79 -6.20 2.99
CA TRP A 262 -14.52 -6.77 3.43
C TRP A 262 -13.38 -5.73 3.51
N ALA A 263 -13.67 -4.45 3.26
CA ALA A 263 -12.66 -3.41 3.31
C ALA A 263 -12.45 -2.87 4.72
N SER A 264 -11.31 -3.23 5.32
CA SER A 264 -10.85 -2.78 6.62
C SER A 264 -10.07 -1.47 6.55
N TYR A 265 -9.79 -0.89 7.72
CA TYR A 265 -8.85 0.22 7.84
C TYR A 265 -7.44 -0.13 7.35
N GLY A 266 -7.08 -1.43 7.30
CA GLY A 266 -5.77 -1.91 6.87
C GLY A 266 -5.40 -1.50 5.45
N TYR A 267 -6.38 -1.31 4.57
CA TYR A 267 -6.17 -0.82 3.21
C TYR A 267 -5.63 0.62 3.15
N TRP A 268 -5.81 1.44 4.21
CA TRP A 268 -5.15 2.74 4.29
C TRP A 268 -3.63 2.63 4.36
N LEU A 269 -3.08 1.52 4.87
CA LEU A 269 -1.63 1.31 4.97
C LEU A 269 -0.93 1.34 3.60
N VAL A 270 -1.65 0.93 2.56
CA VAL A 270 -1.18 0.91 1.17
C VAL A 270 -1.03 2.33 0.62
N ILE A 271 -1.94 3.24 0.98
CA ILE A 271 -2.03 4.58 0.37
C ILE A 271 -1.45 5.69 1.24
N LEU A 272 -1.37 5.51 2.55
CA LEU A 272 -0.81 6.51 3.48
C LEU A 272 0.62 6.96 3.09
N PRO A 273 1.57 6.05 2.78
CA PRO A 273 2.92 6.45 2.34
C PRO A 273 2.89 7.31 1.07
N LEU A 274 2.03 6.96 0.12
CA LEU A 274 1.92 7.65 -1.16
C LEU A 274 1.32 9.06 -1.02
N LEU A 275 0.21 9.17 -0.28
CA LEU A 275 -0.45 10.46 -0.03
C LEU A 275 0.42 11.38 0.82
N GLY A 276 1.03 10.85 1.89
CA GLY A 276 1.95 11.61 2.73
C GLY A 276 3.14 12.11 1.93
N MET A 277 3.76 11.24 1.12
CA MET A 277 4.87 11.62 0.26
C MET A 277 4.47 12.71 -0.74
N LEU A 278 3.29 12.58 -1.37
CA LEU A 278 2.79 13.58 -2.31
C LEU A 278 2.52 14.92 -1.64
N ALA A 279 1.88 14.91 -0.46
CA ALA A 279 1.63 16.10 0.33
C ALA A 279 2.93 16.79 0.72
N GLU A 280 3.91 16.04 1.22
CA GLU A 280 5.21 16.57 1.64
C GLU A 280 5.98 17.18 0.46
N ARG A 281 6.04 16.48 -0.69
CA ARG A 281 6.65 17.01 -1.92
C ARG A 281 5.99 18.28 -2.44
N THR A 282 4.69 18.47 -2.20
CA THR A 282 3.93 19.62 -2.71
C THR A 282 3.97 20.81 -1.73
N VAL A 283 3.87 20.55 -0.43
CA VAL A 283 3.72 21.57 0.61
C VAL A 283 5.08 22.05 1.13
N MET A 284 6.05 21.15 1.34
CA MET A 284 7.32 21.53 1.98
C MET A 284 8.13 22.55 1.19
N PRO A 285 8.27 22.48 -0.15
CA PRO A 285 8.98 23.51 -0.90
C PRO A 285 8.36 24.90 -0.73
N ARG A 286 7.01 24.98 -0.68
CA ARG A 286 6.28 26.23 -0.48
C ARG A 286 6.46 26.78 0.93
N LEU A 287 6.38 25.91 1.94
CA LEU A 287 6.62 26.28 3.32
C LEU A 287 8.07 26.77 3.53
N GLN A 288 9.05 26.08 2.96
CA GLN A 288 10.45 26.49 3.03
C GLN A 288 10.68 27.84 2.34
N ALA A 289 10.06 28.08 1.18
CA ALA A 289 10.12 29.38 0.51
C ALA A 289 9.50 30.48 1.37
N ALA A 290 8.33 30.24 1.98
CA ALA A 290 7.66 31.19 2.86
C ALA A 290 8.50 31.49 4.12
N LEU A 291 9.11 30.48 4.74
CA LEU A 291 9.99 30.65 5.90
C LEU A 291 11.25 31.45 5.58
N ARG A 292 11.85 31.24 4.39
CA ARG A 292 13.00 32.03 3.92
C ARG A 292 12.66 33.48 3.58
N ALA A 293 11.39 33.75 3.26
CA ALA A 293 10.90 35.09 2.97
C ALA A 293 10.52 35.89 4.22
N LEU A 294 10.47 35.26 5.40
CA LEU A 294 10.27 35.99 6.65
C LEU A 294 11.48 36.91 6.90
N PRO A 295 11.27 38.20 7.24
CA PRO A 295 12.35 39.10 7.58
C PRO A 295 13.21 38.48 8.69
N ASP A 296 14.53 38.60 8.58
CA ASP A 296 15.45 38.11 9.60
C ASP A 296 15.15 38.86 10.90
N ARG A 297 14.35 38.25 11.77
CA ARG A 297 14.06 38.75 13.13
C ARG A 297 15.20 38.38 14.07
N SER A 298 16.44 38.38 13.58
CA SER A 298 17.59 38.50 14.46
C SER A 298 17.32 39.72 15.33
N PRO A 299 17.19 39.57 16.66
CA PRO A 299 16.94 40.70 17.54
C PRO A 299 18.05 41.70 17.24
N THR A 300 17.68 42.86 16.71
CA THR A 300 18.57 44.00 16.65
C THR A 300 19.02 44.19 18.09
N THR A 301 20.25 43.77 18.38
CA THR A 301 20.89 44.04 19.66
C THR A 301 20.93 45.55 19.75
N ALA A 302 19.91 46.13 20.38
CA ALA A 302 19.91 47.54 20.71
C ALA A 302 21.18 47.75 21.51
N ALA A 303 22.11 48.53 20.94
CA ALA A 303 23.32 48.88 21.64
C ALA A 303 22.91 49.49 22.99
N PRO A 304 23.52 49.05 24.12
CA PRO A 304 23.19 49.64 25.41
C PRO A 304 23.40 51.14 25.31
N ALA A 305 22.36 51.91 25.64
CA ALA A 305 22.44 53.37 25.67
C ALA A 305 23.49 53.77 26.72
N SER A 306 24.53 54.46 26.28
CA SER A 306 25.58 55.07 27.11
C SER A 306 25.09 56.33 27.79
#